data_AF-T0KH93-F1
#
_entry.id   AF-T0KH93-F1
#
_cell.length_a   1.000
_cell.length_b   1.000
_cell.length_c   1.000
_cell.angle_alpha   90.00
_cell.angle_beta   90.00
_cell.angle_gamma   90.00
#
_symmetry.space_group_name_H-M   'P 1'
#
loop_
_entity.id
_entity.type
_entity.pdbx_description
1 polymer ?
#
loop_
_entity_poly.entity_id
_entity_poly.type
_entity_poly.pdbx_seq_one_letter_code
_entity_poly.pdbx_strand_id
1 'polypeptide(L)'
;MPPHPLELPSTLSPDALDTLTELTGILTRLRTAIQTSGAAGGITGATPAASGPGATPNTLGASPNTPLSLKDVPAQTDALKHKLQRARVQMRALPDMERTTAEQEDEIKELEERIKMQREVLDRLREAGVKFGHDEGGGGDKMETE
;
A
#
# COMPACT_ATOMS: atom_id res chain seq x y z
N MET A 1 1.34 4.63 23.71
CA MET A 1 2.18 3.49 23.32
C MET A 1 3.19 4.00 22.30
N PRO A 2 4.47 3.62 22.40
CA PRO A 2 5.42 3.89 21.32
C PRO A 2 4.98 3.17 20.04
N PRO A 3 5.22 3.72 18.84
CA PRO A 3 4.87 3.09 17.58
C PRO A 3 5.61 1.75 17.44
N HIS A 4 4.91 0.71 17.01
CA HIS A 4 5.50 -0.61 16.77
C HIS A 4 6.54 -0.53 15.64
N PRO A 5 7.70 -1.19 15.74
CA PRO A 5 8.82 -1.03 14.80
C PRO A 5 8.49 -1.43 13.35
N LEU A 6 7.41 -2.20 13.15
CA LEU A 6 6.90 -2.63 11.83
C LEU A 6 5.64 -1.87 11.39
N GLU A 7 5.26 -0.79 12.07
CA GLU A 7 4.12 0.02 11.64
C GLU A 7 4.41 0.72 10.30
N LEU A 8 3.44 0.64 9.39
CA LEU A 8 3.49 1.38 8.13
C LEU A 8 3.47 2.89 8.41
N PRO A 9 4.32 3.70 7.75
CA PRO A 9 4.26 5.14 7.90
C PRO A 9 2.88 5.67 7.50
N SER A 10 2.29 6.51 8.35
CA SER A 10 0.97 7.13 8.17
C SER A 10 0.84 8.00 6.91
N THR A 11 1.96 8.30 6.26
CA THR A 11 2.04 9.03 4.99
C THR A 11 1.96 8.15 3.75
N LEU A 12 1.94 6.82 3.90
CA LEU A 12 1.77 5.88 2.79
C LEU A 12 0.33 5.88 2.33
N SER A 13 0.14 6.20 1.06
CA SER A 13 -1.14 6.05 0.37
C SER A 13 -0.91 5.11 -0.81
N PRO A 14 -1.75 4.07 -1.02
CA PRO A 14 -1.61 3.17 -2.16
C PRO A 14 -1.60 3.90 -3.50
N ASP A 15 -2.33 5.01 -3.61
CA ASP A 15 -2.36 5.85 -4.81
C ASP A 15 -0.97 6.41 -5.13
N ALA A 16 -0.13 6.73 -4.14
CA ALA A 16 1.22 7.25 -4.39
C ALA A 16 2.14 6.25 -5.11
N LEU A 17 1.81 4.96 -5.11
CA LEU A 17 2.55 3.90 -5.80
C LEU A 17 1.97 3.54 -7.16
N ASP A 18 0.71 3.90 -7.45
CA ASP A 18 0.08 3.64 -8.75
C ASP A 18 0.52 4.65 -9.82
N THR A 19 1.68 4.41 -10.40
CA THR A 19 2.25 5.22 -11.50
C THR A 19 2.01 4.60 -12.87
N LEU A 20 1.63 3.32 -12.91
CA LEU A 20 1.45 2.55 -14.15
C LEU A 20 0.22 3.02 -14.93
N THR A 21 -0.88 3.29 -14.23
CA THR A 21 -2.12 3.77 -14.85
C THR A 21 -1.89 5.13 -15.55
N GLU A 22 -1.21 6.06 -14.87
CA GLU A 22 -0.87 7.38 -15.42
C GLU A 22 0.08 7.29 -16.61
N LEU A 23 1.16 6.51 -16.49
CA LEU A 23 2.12 6.32 -17.57
C LEU A 23 1.44 5.72 -18.81
N THR A 24 0.58 4.71 -18.61
CA THR A 24 -0.14 4.05 -19.71
C THR A 24 -1.08 5.03 -20.41
N GLY A 25 -1.75 5.91 -19.65
CA GLY A 25 -2.59 6.97 -20.21
C GLY A 25 -1.80 7.97 -21.06
N ILE A 26 -0.66 8.44 -20.56
CA ILE A 26 0.22 9.37 -21.28
C ILE A 26 0.77 8.71 -22.56
N LEU A 27 1.26 7.47 -22.47
CA LEU A 27 1.81 6.74 -23.62
C LEU A 27 0.75 6.45 -24.68
N THR A 28 -0.47 6.09 -24.28
CA THR A 28 -1.58 5.86 -25.22
C THR A 28 -1.89 7.12 -26.01
N ARG A 29 -2.02 8.27 -25.33
CA ARG A 29 -2.31 9.55 -25.99
C ARG A 29 -1.15 10.06 -26.86
N LEU A 30 0.09 9.81 -26.46
CA LEU A 30 1.28 10.13 -27.27
C LEU A 30 1.34 9.25 -28.52
N ARG A 31 1.05 7.96 -28.39
CA ARG A 31 0.97 7.02 -29.51
C ARG A 31 -0.08 7.46 -30.52
N THR A 32 -1.28 7.85 -30.05
CA THR A 32 -2.34 8.38 -30.91
C THR A 32 -1.87 9.63 -31.66
N ALA A 33 -1.18 10.56 -31.00
CA ALA A 33 -0.66 11.77 -31.64
C ALA A 33 0.41 11.48 -32.71
N ILE A 34 1.28 10.50 -32.48
CA ILE A 34 2.29 10.09 -33.47
C ILE A 34 1.62 9.42 -34.67
N GLN A 35 0.63 8.56 -34.44
CA GLN A 35 -0.12 7.87 -35.50
C GLN A 35 -0.93 8.84 -36.37
N THR A 36 -1.58 9.84 -35.78
CA THR A 36 -2.30 10.88 -36.54
C THR A 36 -1.34 11.77 -37.31
N SER A 37 -0.15 12.05 -36.77
CA SER A 37 0.89 12.82 -37.46
C SER A 37 1.51 12.06 -38.64
N GLY A 38 1.63 10.74 -38.55
CA GLY A 38 2.12 9.87 -39.63
C GLY A 38 1.11 9.63 -40.76
N ALA A 39 -0.18 9.89 -40.52
CA ALA A 39 -1.25 9.77 -41.51
C ALA A 39 -1.48 11.07 -42.33
N ALA A 40 -0.81 12.17 -41.99
CA ALA A 40 -1.00 13.49 -42.62
C ALA A 40 -0.25 13.65 -43.97
N GLY A 41 -0.26 12.60 -44.79
CA GLY A 41 -0.09 12.67 -46.24
C GLY A 41 -1.44 12.72 -46.95
N GLY A 42 -2.31 13.66 -46.58
CA GLY A 42 -3.65 13.79 -47.17
C GLY A 42 -4.51 14.86 -46.50
N ILE A 43 -4.83 15.91 -47.26
CA ILE A 43 -5.91 16.91 -47.05
C ILE A 43 -7.22 16.24 -46.56
N THR A 44 -8.05 16.73 -45.63
CA THR A 44 -8.63 18.07 -45.42
C THR A 44 -9.16 18.23 -43.98
N GLY A 45 -9.03 19.45 -43.42
CA GLY A 45 -10.06 20.09 -42.58
C GLY A 45 -10.63 19.32 -41.37
N ALA A 46 -9.89 19.32 -40.25
CA ALA A 46 -10.50 19.25 -38.92
C ALA A 46 -9.93 20.38 -38.08
N THR A 47 -10.76 21.39 -37.85
CA THR A 47 -10.50 22.53 -36.96
C THR A 47 -10.10 22.01 -35.57
N PRO A 48 -8.93 22.38 -35.01
CA PRO A 48 -8.67 22.11 -33.61
C PRO A 48 -9.61 22.99 -32.78
N ALA A 49 -10.45 22.37 -31.95
CA ALA A 49 -11.26 23.08 -30.97
C ALA A 49 -10.32 23.96 -30.13
N ALA A 50 -10.61 25.26 -30.13
CA ALA A 50 -9.81 26.30 -29.50
C ALA A 50 -9.53 25.97 -28.02
N SER A 51 -8.26 25.75 -27.70
CA SER A 51 -7.77 25.98 -26.34
C SER A 51 -7.60 27.48 -26.17
N GLY A 52 -8.58 28.13 -25.54
CA GLY A 52 -8.47 29.54 -25.16
C GLY A 52 -7.31 29.77 -24.18
N PRO A 53 -6.71 30.97 -24.16
CA PRO A 53 -5.65 31.33 -23.22
C PRO A 53 -6.23 31.40 -21.81
N GLY A 54 -6.09 30.32 -21.04
CA GLY A 54 -6.64 30.20 -19.69
C GLY A 54 -7.02 28.79 -19.27
N ALA A 55 -6.96 27.79 -20.16
CA ALA A 55 -7.19 26.40 -19.80
C ALA A 55 -6.01 25.88 -18.94
N THR A 56 -6.20 25.83 -17.63
CA THR A 56 -5.38 25.02 -16.73
C THR A 56 -5.36 23.59 -17.28
N PRO A 57 -4.21 22.96 -17.52
CA PRO A 57 -4.17 21.60 -18.03
C PRO A 57 -4.84 20.70 -16.99
N ASN A 58 -6.03 20.19 -17.33
CA ASN A 58 -6.73 19.23 -16.49
C ASN A 58 -5.97 17.90 -16.59
N THR A 59 -5.03 17.69 -15.68
CA THR A 59 -4.10 16.56 -15.66
C THR A 59 -4.77 15.22 -15.31
N LEU A 60 -5.98 15.24 -14.74
CA LEU A 60 -6.69 14.03 -14.29
C LEU A 60 -7.98 13.69 -15.06
N GLY A 61 -8.37 14.47 -16.09
CA GLY A 61 -9.65 14.27 -16.78
C GLY A 61 -9.59 14.29 -18.31
N ALA A 62 -8.39 14.24 -18.90
CA ALA A 62 -8.25 14.12 -20.35
C ALA A 62 -8.60 12.69 -20.77
N SER A 63 -9.65 12.55 -21.59
CA SER A 63 -10.04 11.26 -22.16
C SER A 63 -8.83 10.61 -22.87
N PRO A 64 -8.64 9.28 -22.76
CA PRO A 64 -7.53 8.58 -23.42
C PRO A 64 -7.51 8.76 -24.95
N ASN A 65 -8.60 9.26 -25.53
CA ASN A 65 -8.72 9.55 -26.96
C ASN A 65 -8.23 10.95 -27.36
N THR A 66 -7.89 11.85 -26.42
CA THR A 66 -7.38 13.18 -26.77
C THR A 66 -5.88 13.11 -27.06
N PRO A 67 -5.43 13.33 -28.31
CA PRO A 67 -4.02 13.23 -28.67
C PRO A 67 -3.17 14.24 -27.88
N LEU A 68 -2.00 13.80 -27.42
CA LEU A 68 -1.03 14.65 -26.73
C LEU A 68 -0.12 15.35 -27.73
N SER A 69 -0.07 16.68 -27.69
CA SER A 69 0.96 17.43 -28.42
C SER A 69 2.34 17.15 -27.81
N LEU A 70 3.37 16.97 -28.66
CA LEU A 70 4.75 16.72 -28.21
C LEU A 70 5.28 17.85 -27.32
N LYS A 71 4.77 19.07 -27.48
CA LYS A 71 5.16 20.23 -26.67
C LYS A 71 4.62 20.16 -25.23
N ASP A 72 3.54 19.42 -25.02
CA ASP A 72 2.86 19.32 -23.72
C ASP A 72 3.33 18.11 -22.90
N VAL A 73 4.17 17.24 -23.49
CA VAL A 73 4.73 16.05 -22.82
C VAL A 73 5.47 16.39 -21.53
N PRO A 74 6.34 17.43 -21.46
CA PRO A 74 7.01 17.79 -20.21
C PRO A 74 6.02 18.15 -19.09
N ALA A 75 4.99 18.94 -19.40
CA ALA A 75 3.97 19.33 -18.44
C ALA A 75 3.10 18.15 -17.99
N GLN A 76 2.74 17.25 -18.91
CA GLN A 76 1.92 16.07 -18.63
C GLN A 76 2.68 15.00 -17.86
N THR A 77 4.01 14.95 -18.00
CA THR A 77 4.87 13.99 -17.28
C THR A 77 5.35 14.52 -15.93
N ASP A 78 5.21 15.82 -15.65
CA ASP A 78 5.70 16.43 -14.42
C ASP A 78 4.99 15.88 -13.17
N ALA A 79 3.67 15.67 -13.25
CA ALA A 79 2.91 15.01 -12.19
C ALA A 79 3.42 13.58 -11.91
N LEU A 80 3.69 12.81 -12.97
CA LEU A 80 4.26 11.47 -12.87
C LEU A 80 5.66 11.49 -12.23
N LYS A 81 6.49 12.48 -12.58
CA LYS A 81 7.82 12.66 -11.97
C LYS A 81 7.70 12.92 -10.47
N HIS A 82 6.81 13.81 -10.05
CA HIS A 82 6.56 14.07 -8.64
C HIS A 82 6.04 12.84 -7.90
N LYS A 83 5.14 12.07 -8.54
CA LYS A 83 4.61 10.81 -8.00
C LYS A 83 5.71 9.76 -7.81
N LEU A 84 6.59 9.58 -8.79
CA LEU A 84 7.75 8.68 -8.70
C LEU A 84 8.75 9.11 -7.62
N GLN A 85 9.01 10.41 -7.49
CA GLN A 85 9.88 10.93 -6.42
C GLN A 85 9.27 10.63 -5.04
N ARG A 86 7.97 10.88 -4.88
CA ARG A 86 7.24 10.58 -3.65
C ARG A 86 7.24 9.08 -3.34
N ALA A 87 6.95 8.23 -4.32
CA ALA A 87 7.01 6.77 -4.21
C ALA A 87 8.39 6.30 -3.74
N ARG A 88 9.47 6.85 -4.31
CA ARG A 88 10.85 6.50 -3.90
C ARG A 88 11.15 6.85 -2.45
N VAL A 89 10.70 8.01 -1.98
CA VAL A 89 10.87 8.42 -0.58
C VAL A 89 10.07 7.49 0.34
N GLN A 90 8.84 7.17 -0.05
CA GLN A 90 7.96 6.29 0.69
C GLN A 90 8.46 4.85 0.78
N MET A 91 8.99 4.28 -0.31
CA MET A 91 9.59 2.94 -0.30
C MET A 91 10.78 2.86 0.66
N ARG A 92 11.61 3.91 0.73
CA ARG A 92 12.74 3.94 1.68
C ARG A 92 12.33 4.07 3.13
N ALA A 93 11.10 4.50 3.39
CA ALA A 93 10.54 4.61 4.73
C ALA A 93 9.78 3.34 5.15
N LEU A 94 9.63 2.35 4.26
CA LEU A 94 8.98 1.09 4.60
C LEU A 94 9.84 0.29 5.58
N PRO A 95 9.24 -0.25 6.66
CA PRO A 95 9.96 -1.12 7.57
C PRO A 95 10.27 -2.47 6.92
N ASP A 96 11.32 -3.12 7.41
CA ASP A 96 11.68 -4.51 7.06
C ASP A 96 11.85 -4.77 5.55
N MET A 97 12.36 -3.78 4.81
CA MET A 97 12.63 -3.88 3.37
C MET A 97 13.96 -4.58 3.03
N GLU A 98 14.82 -4.83 4.01
CA GLU A 98 16.11 -5.48 3.83
C GLU A 98 16.03 -7.00 3.83
N ARG A 99 14.86 -7.53 4.21
CA ARG A 99 14.65 -8.96 4.44
C ARG A 99 13.79 -9.59 3.35
N THR A 100 14.06 -10.85 3.08
CA THR A 100 13.28 -11.64 2.11
C THR A 100 12.02 -12.22 2.74
N THR A 101 11.04 -12.54 1.90
CA THR A 101 9.78 -13.18 2.34
C THR A 101 10.03 -14.54 2.97
N ALA A 102 11.01 -15.31 2.47
CA ALA A 102 11.36 -16.62 3.02
C ALA A 102 11.87 -16.51 4.47
N GLU A 103 12.74 -15.53 4.74
CA GLU A 103 13.23 -15.31 6.11
C GLU A 103 12.10 -14.87 7.04
N GLN A 104 11.17 -14.03 6.55
CA GLN A 104 9.98 -13.62 7.33
C GLN A 104 9.06 -14.81 7.63
N GLU A 105 8.84 -15.70 6.66
CA GLU A 105 8.06 -16.94 6.83
C GLU A 105 8.68 -17.86 7.87
N ASP A 106 10.01 -18.02 7.87
CA ASP A 106 10.72 -18.83 8.87
C ASP A 106 10.56 -18.27 10.29
N GLU A 107 10.63 -16.94 10.46
CA GLU A 107 10.37 -16.32 11.78
C GLU A 107 8.91 -16.44 12.19
N ILE A 108 7.95 -16.26 11.27
CA ILE A 108 6.53 -16.45 11.58
C ILE A 108 6.33 -17.86 12.16
N LYS A 109 6.95 -18.87 11.55
CA LYS A 109 6.89 -20.24 12.05
C LYS A 109 7.49 -20.39 13.45
N GLU A 110 8.66 -19.81 13.70
CA GLU A 110 9.30 -19.84 15.03
C GLU A 110 8.41 -19.14 16.08
N LEU A 111 7.86 -17.98 15.75
CA LEU A 111 6.96 -17.22 16.62
C LEU A 111 5.67 -17.99 16.91
N GLU A 112 5.09 -18.66 15.92
CA GLU A 112 3.91 -19.52 16.10
C GLU A 112 4.21 -20.70 17.03
N GLU A 113 5.36 -21.37 16.87
CA GLU A 113 5.80 -22.43 17.77
C GLU A 113 5.98 -21.91 19.21
N ARG A 114 6.57 -20.73 19.37
CA ARG A 114 6.73 -20.07 20.67
C ARG A 114 5.39 -19.72 21.30
N ILE A 115 4.44 -19.18 20.53
CA ILE A 115 3.08 -18.88 21.01
C ILE A 115 2.38 -20.16 21.46
N LYS A 116 2.53 -21.26 20.72
CA LYS A 116 1.97 -22.56 21.11
C LYS A 116 2.53 -23.01 22.45
N MET A 117 3.84 -22.98 22.64
CA MET A 117 4.47 -23.33 23.93
C MET A 117 3.97 -22.43 25.07
N GLN A 118 3.87 -21.12 24.83
CA GLN A 118 3.37 -20.18 25.84
C GLN A 118 1.93 -20.48 26.24
N ARG A 119 1.06 -20.83 25.28
CA ARG A 119 -0.32 -21.25 25.56
C ARG A 119 -0.37 -22.52 26.41
N GLU A 120 0.44 -23.53 26.09
CA GLU A 120 0.51 -24.77 26.89
C GLU A 120 0.95 -24.50 28.33
N VAL A 121 1.90 -23.59 28.55
CA VAL A 121 2.34 -23.21 29.90
C VAL A 121 1.23 -22.48 30.65
N LEU A 122 0.52 -21.56 30.00
CA LEU A 122 -0.62 -20.86 30.59
C LEU A 122 -1.76 -21.82 30.96
N ASP A 123 -2.03 -22.83 30.13
CA ASP A 123 -3.03 -23.86 30.41
C ASP A 123 -2.66 -24.69 31.64
N ARG A 124 -1.38 -25.11 31.74
CA ARG A 124 -0.88 -25.82 32.93
C ARG A 124 -0.97 -24.95 34.20
N LEU A 125 -0.63 -23.67 34.09
CA LEU A 125 -0.73 -22.74 35.22
C LEU A 125 -2.18 -22.55 35.64
N ARG A 126 -3.11 -22.45 34.68
CA ARG A 126 -4.55 -22.38 34.93
C ARG A 126 -5.04 -23.64 35.65
N GLU A 127 -4.65 -24.83 35.19
CA GLU A 127 -5.01 -26.10 35.84
C GLU A 127 -4.45 -26.21 37.27
N ALA A 128 -3.19 -25.82 37.47
CA ALA A 128 -2.57 -25.81 38.79
C ALA A 128 -3.27 -24.83 39.73
N GLY A 129 -3.63 -23.63 39.26
CA GLY A 129 -4.41 -22.66 40.03
C GLY A 129 -5.80 -23.16 40.41
N VAL A 130 -6.49 -23.86 39.50
CA VAL A 130 -7.80 -24.48 39.80
C VAL A 130 -7.67 -25.58 40.86
N LYS A 131 -6.62 -26.41 40.79
CA LYS A 131 -6.36 -27.45 41.81
C LYS A 131 -6.07 -26.85 43.18
N PHE A 132 -5.24 -25.80 43.24
CA PHE A 132 -4.94 -25.09 44.49
C PHE A 132 -6.17 -24.47 45.12
N GLY A 133 -7.06 -23.85 44.32
CA GLY A 133 -8.32 -23.30 44.81
C GLY A 133 -9.33 -24.35 45.28
N HIS A 134 -9.24 -25.59 44.78
CA HIS A 134 -10.11 -26.69 45.22
C HIS A 134 -9.64 -27.30 46.55
N ASP A 135 -8.32 -27.41 46.77
CA ASP A 135 -7.75 -27.91 48.03
C ASP A 135 -7.94 -26.92 49.20
N GLU A 136 -7.84 -25.61 48.97
CA GLU A 136 -8.13 -24.61 50.02
C GLU A 136 -9.63 -24.49 50.34
N GLY A 137 -10.52 -24.79 49.38
CA GLY A 137 -11.98 -24.71 49.58
C GLY A 137 -12.61 -25.96 50.20
N GLY A 138 -11.91 -27.10 50.23
CA GLY A 138 -12.45 -28.39 50.68
C GLY A 138 -12.21 -28.77 52.15
N GLY A 139 -11.35 -28.04 52.86
CA GLY A 139 -10.93 -28.36 54.24
C GLY A 139 -11.69 -27.67 55.37
N GLY A 140 -12.66 -26.81 55.07
CA GLY A 140 -13.20 -25.83 56.04
C GLY A 140 -14.50 -26.20 56.77
N ASP A 141 -15.23 -27.25 56.39
CA ASP A 141 -16.60 -27.48 56.91
C ASP A 141 -16.73 -28.78 57.73
N LYS A 142 -16.00 -28.85 58.85
CA LYS A 142 -16.30 -29.75 59.98
C LYS A 142 -15.90 -29.08 61.30
N MET A 143 -16.61 -28.03 61.69
CA MET A 143 -16.68 -27.69 63.11
C MET A 143 -17.94 -28.36 63.68
N GLU A 144 -17.73 -29.52 64.32
CA GLU A 144 -18.69 -30.08 65.25
C GLU A 144 -18.80 -29.11 66.44
N THR A 145 -19.95 -28.47 66.59
CA THR A 145 -20.33 -27.80 67.84
C THR A 145 -21.17 -28.77 68.65
N GLU A 146 -20.55 -29.36 69.68
CA GLU A 146 -21.23 -29.94 70.84
C GLU A 146 -21.92 -28.86 71.68
#